data_AF-A0A8T6U9X9-F1
#
_entry.id   AF-A0A8T6U9X9-F1
#
_cell.length_a   1.000
_cell.length_b   1.000
_cell.length_c   1.000
_cell.angle_alpha   90.00
_cell.angle_beta   90.00
_cell.angle_gamma   90.00
#
_symmetry.space_group_name_H-M   'P 1'
#
loop_
_entity.id
_entity.type
_entity.pdbx_description
1 polymer ?
#
loop_
_entity_poly.entity_id
_entity_poly.type
_entity_poly.pdbx_seq_one_letter_code
_entity_poly.pdbx_strand_id
1 'polypeptide(L)'
;MAVTLRDAQHFCWKSFRKINDKLDPKRGRGWTPFVMATDLLEEAGEVASAIKGLEGFKPPEKPATKEMLATELSDMLYIIFVLAEHYGIQLEETFLQTVNDYMLRFIR
;
A
#
# COMPACT_ATOMS: atom_id res chain seq x y z
N MET A 1 0.97 -23.57 -6.45
CA MET A 1 1.80 -22.98 -5.37
C MET A 1 1.06 -21.77 -4.84
N ALA A 2 0.98 -21.60 -3.52
CA ALA A 2 0.42 -20.38 -2.94
C ALA A 2 1.36 -19.21 -3.25
N VAL A 3 0.79 -18.05 -3.58
CA VAL A 3 1.56 -16.80 -3.77
C VAL A 3 1.97 -16.30 -2.39
N THR A 4 3.27 -16.09 -2.17
CA THR A 4 3.78 -15.51 -0.92
C THR A 4 3.63 -13.99 -0.90
N LEU A 5 3.77 -13.36 0.27
CA LEU A 5 3.75 -11.89 0.37
C LEU A 5 4.94 -11.30 -0.41
N ARG A 6 6.08 -11.97 -0.33
CA ARG A 6 7.28 -11.67 -1.12
C ARG A 6 6.98 -11.75 -2.62
N ASP A 7 6.31 -12.79 -3.10
CA ASP A 7 5.96 -12.91 -4.52
C ASP A 7 5.06 -11.75 -4.98
N ALA A 8 4.08 -11.36 -4.15
CA ALA A 8 3.22 -10.21 -4.42
C ALA A 8 4.01 -8.88 -4.43
N GLN A 9 4.93 -8.68 -3.49
CA GLN A 9 5.83 -7.53 -3.43
C GLN A 9 6.67 -7.42 -4.71
N HIS A 10 7.31 -8.52 -5.14
CA HIS A 10 8.12 -8.56 -6.37
C HIS A 10 7.28 -8.31 -7.62
N PHE A 11 6.07 -8.86 -7.69
CA PHE A 11 5.16 -8.64 -8.80
C PHE A 11 4.70 -7.18 -8.89
N CYS A 12 4.41 -6.56 -7.75
CA CYS A 12 4.08 -5.14 -7.63
C CYS A 12 5.20 -4.27 -8.21
N TRP A 13 6.44 -4.49 -7.77
CA TRP A 13 7.59 -3.73 -8.27
C TRP A 13 7.83 -3.88 -9.78
N LYS A 14 7.73 -5.10 -10.31
CA LYS A 14 7.83 -5.33 -11.77
C LYS A 14 6.77 -4.56 -12.54
N SER A 15 5.55 -4.50 -12.00
CA SER A 15 4.44 -3.77 -12.60
C SER A 15 4.67 -2.25 -12.53
N PHE A 16 5.08 -1.75 -11.36
CA PHE A 16 5.45 -0.35 -11.14
C PHE A 16 6.54 0.12 -12.11
N ARG A 17 7.63 -0.66 -12.25
CA ARG A 17 8.71 -0.38 -13.19
C ARG A 17 8.21 -0.34 -14.63
N LYS A 18 7.44 -1.35 -15.05
CA LYS A 18 6.88 -1.42 -16.41
C LYS A 18 5.98 -0.22 -16.75
N ILE A 19 5.24 0.29 -15.77
CA ILE A 19 4.40 1.48 -15.94
C ILE A 19 5.28 2.73 -16.03
N ASN A 20 6.18 2.94 -15.08
CA ASN A 20 6.98 4.16 -15.00
C ASN A 20 8.05 4.27 -16.08
N ASP A 21 8.61 3.17 -16.56
CA ASP A 21 9.50 3.17 -17.73
C ASP A 21 8.81 3.75 -18.98
N LYS A 22 7.46 3.70 -19.06
CA LYS A 22 6.66 4.31 -20.13
C LYS A 22 6.19 5.72 -19.82
N LEU A 23 5.94 6.05 -18.55
CA LEU A 23 5.34 7.32 -18.14
C LEU A 23 6.38 8.39 -17.79
N ASP A 24 7.52 8.01 -17.22
CA ASP A 24 8.56 8.95 -16.78
C ASP A 24 9.08 9.82 -17.92
N PRO A 25 9.35 9.30 -19.15
CA PRO A 25 9.76 10.14 -20.28
C PRO A 25 8.68 11.14 -20.69
N LYS A 26 7.39 10.81 -20.51
CA LYS A 26 6.25 11.67 -20.86
C LYS A 26 6.00 12.73 -19.78
N ARG A 27 6.22 12.39 -18.52
CA ARG A 27 6.08 13.29 -17.37
C ARG A 27 7.27 14.26 -17.26
N GLY A 28 8.41 13.94 -17.88
CA GLY A 28 9.66 14.71 -17.78
C GLY A 28 10.34 14.58 -16.41
N ARG A 29 9.80 13.74 -15.53
CA ARG A 29 10.28 13.46 -14.18
C ARG A 29 9.86 12.06 -13.77
N GLY A 30 10.74 11.37 -13.05
CA GLY A 30 10.47 10.05 -12.51
C GLY A 30 9.66 10.10 -11.21
N TRP A 31 9.09 8.96 -10.86
CA TRP A 31 8.51 8.76 -9.54
C TRP A 31 9.64 8.59 -8.52
N THR A 32 10.03 9.69 -7.86
CA THR A 32 11.10 9.67 -6.85
C THR A 32 10.60 9.12 -5.53
N PRO A 33 11.48 8.72 -4.60
CA PRO A 33 11.06 8.24 -3.27
C PRO A 33 10.23 9.26 -2.50
N PHE A 34 10.49 10.56 -2.69
CA PHE A 34 9.66 11.62 -2.13
C PHE A 34 8.23 11.54 -2.67
N VAL A 35 8.06 11.38 -3.99
CA VAL A 35 6.72 11.25 -4.61
C VAL A 35 6.05 9.97 -4.13
N MET A 36 6.78 8.85 -3.98
CA MET A 36 6.23 7.61 -3.43
C MET A 36 5.76 7.78 -1.97
N ALA A 37 6.52 8.52 -1.16
CA ALA A 37 6.15 8.79 0.23
C ALA A 37 4.93 9.72 0.35
N THR A 38 4.78 10.69 -0.55
CA THR A 38 3.58 11.55 -0.58
C THR A 38 2.35 10.80 -1.09
N ASP A 39 2.53 9.88 -2.04
CA ASP A 39 1.49 8.98 -2.55
C ASP A 39 0.96 8.07 -1.43
N LEU A 40 1.84 7.52 -0.59
CA LEU A 40 1.44 6.79 0.63
C LEU A 40 0.54 7.62 1.57
N LEU A 41 0.76 8.93 1.67
CA LEU A 41 -0.09 9.81 2.48
C LEU A 41 -1.44 10.10 1.81
N GLU A 42 -1.47 10.17 0.47
CA GLU A 42 -2.69 10.28 -0.32
C GLU A 42 -3.58 9.05 -0.08
N GLU A 43 -3.03 7.85 -0.28
CA GLU A 43 -3.73 6.58 -0.03
C GLU A 43 -4.21 6.44 1.42
N ALA A 44 -3.42 6.92 2.40
CA ALA A 44 -3.85 6.97 3.80
C ALA A 44 -5.05 7.89 4.02
N GLY A 45 -5.12 9.01 3.32
CA GLY A 45 -6.28 9.88 3.29
C GLY A 45 -7.50 9.17 2.71
N GLU A 46 -7.34 8.40 1.65
CA GLU A 46 -8.43 7.65 1.00
C GLU A 46 -8.96 6.53 1.89
N VAL A 47 -8.09 5.74 2.52
CA VAL A 47 -8.48 4.75 3.54
C VAL A 47 -9.28 5.40 4.67
N ALA A 48 -8.79 6.52 5.21
CA ALA A 48 -9.51 7.25 6.25
C ALA A 48 -10.87 7.77 5.75
N SER A 49 -10.93 8.23 4.51
CA SER A 49 -12.15 8.68 3.83
C SER A 49 -13.17 7.54 3.71
N ALA A 50 -12.74 6.35 3.29
CA ALA A 50 -13.59 5.17 3.17
C ALA A 50 -14.15 4.73 4.54
N ILE A 51 -13.30 4.67 5.57
CA ILE A 51 -13.73 4.37 6.95
C ILE A 51 -14.75 5.38 7.44
N LYS A 52 -14.51 6.69 7.27
CA LYS A 52 -15.50 7.72 7.67
C LYS A 52 -16.85 7.55 6.99
N GLY A 53 -16.87 7.07 5.73
CA GLY A 53 -18.12 6.76 5.05
C GLY A 53 -18.84 5.53 5.63
N LEU A 54 -18.08 4.46 5.94
CA LEU A 54 -18.62 3.24 6.53
C LEU A 54 -19.18 3.47 7.94
N GLU A 55 -18.55 4.35 8.70
CA GLU A 55 -18.94 4.74 10.05
C GLU A 55 -20.03 5.84 10.07
N GLY A 56 -20.55 6.25 8.90
CA GLY A 56 -21.66 7.21 8.81
C GLY A 56 -21.29 8.68 9.09
N PHE A 57 -20.00 9.03 9.08
CA PHE A 57 -19.53 10.41 9.24
C PHE A 57 -19.50 11.21 7.93
N LYS A 58 -19.91 10.60 6.81
CA LYS A 58 -20.11 11.28 5.51
C LYS A 58 -21.59 11.43 5.20
N PRO A 59 -21.97 12.40 4.34
CA PRO A 59 -23.35 12.55 3.89
C PRO A 59 -23.92 11.26 3.26
N PRO A 60 -25.20 10.91 3.49
CA PRO A 60 -25.80 9.66 3.02
C PRO A 60 -25.75 9.44 1.51
N GLU A 61 -25.67 10.52 0.72
CA GLU A 61 -25.52 10.50 -0.73
C GLU A 61 -24.11 10.11 -1.21
N LYS A 62 -23.17 9.91 -0.28
CA LYS A 62 -21.81 9.39 -0.53
C LYS A 62 -21.54 8.15 0.33
N PRO A 63 -22.32 7.06 0.17
CA PRO A 63 -22.11 5.85 0.95
C PRO A 63 -20.75 5.24 0.60
N ALA A 64 -20.00 4.82 1.62
CA ALA A 64 -18.81 3.99 1.41
C ALA A 64 -19.18 2.52 1.60
N THR A 65 -18.51 1.64 0.86
CA THR A 65 -18.70 0.19 0.96
C THR A 65 -17.41 -0.49 1.44
N LYS A 66 -17.52 -1.75 1.85
CA LYS A 66 -16.35 -2.54 2.25
C LYS A 66 -15.44 -2.80 1.06
N GLU A 67 -15.99 -2.89 -0.14
CA GLU A 67 -15.25 -3.04 -1.38
C GLU A 67 -14.41 -1.79 -1.67
N MET A 68 -14.95 -0.59 -1.43
CA MET A 68 -14.17 0.65 -1.53
C MET A 68 -13.00 0.65 -0.54
N LEU A 69 -13.25 0.30 0.73
CA LEU A 69 -12.17 0.20 1.72
C LEU A 69 -11.12 -0.85 1.32
N ALA A 70 -11.55 -1.98 0.75
CA ALA A 70 -10.62 -3.00 0.27
C ALA A 70 -9.74 -2.49 -0.87
N THR A 71 -10.28 -1.68 -1.78
CA THR A 71 -9.51 -0.99 -2.82
C THR A 71 -8.48 -0.05 -2.20
N GLU A 72 -8.88 0.87 -1.32
CA GLU A 72 -7.93 1.86 -0.78
C GLU A 72 -6.84 1.20 0.09
N LEU A 73 -7.17 0.13 0.82
CA LEU A 73 -6.17 -0.67 1.53
C LEU A 73 -5.20 -1.38 0.59
N SER A 74 -5.68 -1.79 -0.59
CA SER A 74 -4.84 -2.42 -1.62
C SER A 74 -3.91 -1.42 -2.29
N ASP A 75 -4.39 -0.20 -2.56
CA ASP A 75 -3.59 0.88 -3.15
C ASP A 75 -2.52 1.37 -2.16
N MET A 76 -2.88 1.49 -0.87
CA MET A 76 -1.89 1.71 0.20
C MET A 76 -0.85 0.58 0.28
N LEU A 77 -1.27 -0.69 0.18
CA LEU A 77 -0.34 -1.81 0.21
C LEU A 77 0.58 -1.81 -1.02
N TYR A 78 0.06 -1.41 -2.18
CA TYR A 78 0.83 -1.29 -3.42
C TYR A 78 2.01 -0.32 -3.24
N ILE A 79 1.77 0.89 -2.72
CA ILE A 79 2.84 1.87 -2.53
C ILE A 79 3.83 1.47 -1.43
N ILE A 80 3.38 0.77 -0.38
CA ILE A 80 4.26 0.15 0.64
C ILE A 80 5.22 -0.85 -0.01
N PHE A 81 4.72 -1.72 -0.90
CA PHE A 81 5.55 -2.68 -1.62
C PHE A 81 6.55 -2.01 -2.55
N VAL A 82 6.12 -0.96 -3.28
CA VAL A 82 7.01 -0.17 -4.14
C VAL A 82 8.14 0.46 -3.33
N LEU A 83 7.84 1.07 -2.18
CA LEU A 83 8.84 1.64 -1.29
C LEU A 83 9.80 0.59 -0.74
N ALA A 84 9.28 -0.55 -0.28
CA ALA A 84 10.11 -1.64 0.22
C ALA A 84 11.11 -2.13 -0.83
N GLU A 85 10.65 -2.38 -2.06
CA GLU A 85 11.51 -2.81 -3.17
C GLU A 85 12.50 -1.70 -3.58
N HIS A 86 12.08 -0.44 -3.58
CA HIS A 86 12.97 0.69 -3.85
C HIS A 86 14.17 0.72 -2.89
N TYR A 87 13.95 0.39 -1.62
CA TYR A 87 14.99 0.38 -0.58
C TYR A 87 15.61 -1.00 -0.33
N GLY A 88 15.26 -2.04 -1.11
CA GLY A 88 15.81 -3.38 -0.95
C GLY A 88 15.34 -4.11 0.32
N ILE A 89 14.15 -3.80 0.81
CA ILE A 89 13.55 -4.36 2.03
C ILE A 89 12.66 -5.55 1.68
N GLN A 90 12.88 -6.69 2.33
CA GLN A 90 11.99 -7.85 2.24
C GLN A 90 10.94 -7.79 3.37
N LEU A 91 9.69 -7.43 3.05
CA LEU A 91 8.68 -7.20 4.08
C LEU A 91 8.18 -8.47 4.76
N GLU A 92 8.10 -9.60 4.05
CA GLU A 92 7.52 -10.83 4.61
C GLU A 92 8.21 -11.28 5.89
N GLU A 93 9.54 -11.45 5.87
CA GLU A 93 10.32 -11.85 7.04
C GLU A 93 10.20 -10.82 8.18
N THR A 94 10.33 -9.52 7.84
CA THR A 94 10.28 -8.42 8.82
C THR A 94 8.90 -8.29 9.47
N PHE A 95 7.83 -8.48 8.70
CA PHE A 95 6.45 -8.41 9.16
C PHE A 95 6.13 -9.59 10.07
N LEU A 96 6.53 -10.81 9.70
CA LEU A 96 6.33 -12.00 10.54
C LEU A 96 7.05 -11.86 11.89
N GLN A 97 8.27 -11.33 11.90
CA GLN A 97 8.99 -11.02 13.15
C GLN A 97 8.21 -10.01 14.00
N THR A 98 7.73 -8.92 13.39
CA THR A 98 6.97 -7.87 14.09
C THR A 98 5.70 -8.43 14.75
N VAL A 99 4.96 -9.28 14.05
CA VAL A 99 3.74 -9.92 14.58
C VAL A 99 4.08 -10.86 15.75
N ASN A 100 5.15 -11.65 15.63
CA ASN A 100 5.62 -12.50 16.72
C ASN A 100 6.02 -11.69 17.95
N ASP A 101 6.69 -10.55 17.76
CA ASP A 101 7.07 -9.66 18.86
C ASP A 101 5.86 -9.07 19.58
N TYR A 102 4.78 -8.74 18.87
CA TYR A 102 3.52 -8.33 19.50
C TYR A 102 2.88 -9.44 20.33
N MET A 103 2.88 -10.68 19.84
CA MET A 103 2.39 -11.83 20.58
C MET A 103 3.17 -12.03 21.88
N LEU A 104 4.49 -11.94 21.83
CA LEU A 104 5.36 -12.06 23.00
C LEU A 104 5.17 -10.90 23.98
N ARG A 105 4.91 -9.68 23.48
CA ARG A 105 4.78 -8.49 24.32
C ARG A 105 3.47 -8.39 25.08
N PHE A 106 2.36 -8.85 24.48
CA PHE A 106 1.01 -8.58 25.00
C PHE A 106 0.25 -9.80 25.49
N ILE A 107 0.64 -11.01 25.09
CA ILE A 107 -0.08 -12.25 25.45
C ILE A 107 0.74 -13.17 26.37
N ARG A 108 2.08 -13.05 26.37
CA ARG A 108 2.95 -13.81 27.29
C ARG A 108 3.31 -13.02 28.54
#